data_AF-T1AJK8-F1
#
_entry.id   AF-T1AJK8-F1
#
_cell.length_a   1.000
_cell.length_b   1.000
_cell.length_c   1.000
_cell.angle_alpha   90.00
_cell.angle_beta   90.00
_cell.angle_gamma   90.00
#
_symmetry.space_group_name_H-M   'P 1'
#
loop_
_entity.id
_entity.type
_entity.pdbx_description
1 polymer ?
#
loop_
_entity_poly.entity_id
_entity_poly.type
_entity_poly.pdbx_seq_one_letter_code
_entity_poly.pdbx_strand_id
1 'polypeptide(L)'
;GTAGERWAWTRFRRWTEERPPDPGMAARLASAGILRTPEEHAALRLAALVSAAIVGAVTGGALAFLGRAELGLIGALLLGGAWTGALPGATAAYFHLAPRIAAQERRHRLDAGLRPALAYAAALGSAEVPVDAIFRGLAEQPTLYGEAAREAGRIVRDTDLLGQDIFSALRAAALRTPSPRFQEFLEGIVHDGRERGIA
;
A
#
# COMPACT_ATOMS: atom_id res chain seq x y z
N GLY A 1 13.44 -5.06 9.90
CA GLY A 1 13.66 -5.70 8.58
C GLY A 1 14.34 -7.04 8.75
N THR A 2 13.96 -8.03 7.94
CA THR A 2 14.53 -9.38 7.92
C THR A 2 15.96 -9.38 7.35
N ALA A 3 16.73 -10.45 7.56
CA ALA A 3 18.12 -10.53 7.08
C ALA A 3 18.23 -10.38 5.54
N GLY A 4 17.25 -10.91 4.80
CA GLY A 4 17.17 -10.76 3.34
C GLY A 4 16.91 -9.32 2.89
N GLU A 5 16.11 -8.57 3.64
CA GLU A 5 15.83 -7.16 3.33
C GLU A 5 17.07 -6.28 3.47
N ARG A 6 17.87 -6.52 4.51
CA ARG A 6 19.12 -5.79 4.71
C ARG A 6 20.13 -6.09 3.60
N TRP A 7 20.24 -7.36 3.17
CA TRP A 7 21.12 -7.74 2.08
C TRP A 7 20.70 -7.09 0.75
N ALA A 8 19.40 -7.13 0.42
CA ALA A 8 18.85 -6.54 -0.79
C ALA A 8 19.09 -5.02 -0.84
N TRP A 9 18.81 -4.32 0.27
CA TRP A 9 19.09 -2.89 0.37
C TRP A 9 20.57 -2.60 0.17
N THR A 10 21.47 -3.25 0.93
CA THR A 10 22.91 -3.00 0.84
C THR A 10 23.46 -3.23 -0.58
N ARG A 11 22.94 -4.24 -1.29
CA ARG A 11 23.43 -4.62 -2.62
C ARG A 11 22.93 -3.69 -3.74
N PHE A 12 21.68 -3.25 -3.66
CA PHE A 12 20.99 -2.54 -4.76
C PHE A 12 20.72 -1.06 -4.49
N ARG A 13 21.00 -0.56 -3.28
CA ARG A 13 20.81 0.83 -2.86
C ARG A 13 21.31 1.86 -3.88
N ARG A 14 22.56 1.72 -4.36
CA ARG A 14 23.14 2.66 -5.33
C ARG A 14 22.33 2.76 -6.62
N TRP A 15 21.74 1.65 -7.08
CA TRP A 15 20.98 1.60 -8.33
C TRP A 15 19.56 2.16 -8.20
N THR A 16 19.04 2.21 -6.97
CA THR A 16 17.71 2.74 -6.66
C THR A 16 17.71 4.21 -6.24
N GLU A 17 18.75 4.67 -5.54
CA GLU A 17 18.89 6.09 -5.13
C GLU A 17 19.15 7.03 -6.33
N GLU A 18 19.74 6.53 -7.40
CA GLU A 18 20.03 7.33 -8.62
C GLU A 18 18.78 7.62 -9.47
N ARG A 19 17.66 6.93 -9.22
CA ARG A 19 16.40 7.15 -9.96
C ARG A 19 15.43 7.96 -9.12
N PRO A 20 14.83 9.04 -9.65
CA PRO A 20 13.82 9.78 -8.93
C PRO A 20 12.67 8.83 -8.53
N PRO A 21 12.20 8.88 -7.28
CA PRO A 21 11.17 7.97 -6.80
C PRO A 21 9.91 8.09 -7.65
N ASP A 22 9.40 6.96 -8.14
CA ASP A 22 8.18 6.92 -8.96
C ASP A 22 6.97 7.38 -8.13
N PRO A 23 6.38 8.55 -8.45
CA PRO A 23 5.27 9.09 -7.68
C PRO A 23 4.04 8.19 -7.73
N GLY A 24 3.83 7.43 -8.82
CA GLY A 24 2.72 6.48 -8.94
C GLY A 24 2.87 5.27 -8.02
N MET A 25 4.12 4.84 -7.75
CA MET A 25 4.40 3.76 -6.81
C MET A 25 4.25 4.25 -5.36
N ALA A 26 4.71 5.46 -5.06
CA ALA A 26 4.54 6.06 -3.73
C ALA A 26 3.05 6.13 -3.34
N ALA A 27 2.18 6.56 -4.26
CA ALA A 27 0.73 6.60 -4.03
C ALA A 27 0.13 5.19 -3.78
N ARG A 28 0.61 4.16 -4.49
CA ARG A 28 0.17 2.76 -4.29
C ARG A 28 0.61 2.18 -2.95
N LEU A 29 1.82 2.50 -2.48
CA LEU A 29 2.31 2.05 -1.18
C LEU A 29 1.61 2.78 -0.03
N ALA A 30 1.40 4.09 -0.18
CA ALA A 30 0.67 4.91 0.77
C ALA A 30 -0.79 4.43 0.95
N SER A 31 -1.50 4.21 -0.16
CA SER A 31 -2.87 3.66 -0.13
C SER A 31 -2.94 2.26 0.47
N ALA A 32 -1.93 1.42 0.25
CA ALA A 32 -1.80 0.10 0.87
C ALA A 32 -1.41 0.13 2.36
N GLY A 33 -1.03 1.29 2.92
CA GLY A 33 -0.54 1.40 4.30
C GLY A 33 0.82 0.73 4.53
N ILE A 34 1.61 0.55 3.47
CA ILE A 34 2.94 -0.05 3.54
C ILE A 34 3.95 1.06 3.82
N LEU A 35 4.58 1.04 5.01
CA LEU A 35 5.55 2.05 5.48
C LEU A 35 6.94 1.96 4.81
N ARG A 36 7.05 1.40 3.61
CA ARG A 36 8.35 1.28 2.91
C ARG A 36 8.53 2.42 1.93
N THR A 37 9.75 2.91 1.81
CA THR A 37 10.07 3.91 0.78
C THR A 37 9.92 3.27 -0.61
N PRO A 38 9.55 4.05 -1.65
CA PRO A 38 9.45 3.54 -3.03
C PRO A 38 10.75 2.88 -3.49
N GLU A 39 11.89 3.41 -3.04
CA GLU A 39 13.24 2.95 -3.35
C GLU A 39 13.56 1.60 -2.71
N GLU A 40 13.22 1.41 -1.43
CA GLU A 40 13.35 0.11 -0.76
C GLU A 40 12.48 -0.97 -1.42
N HIS A 41 11.27 -0.61 -1.84
CA HIS A 41 10.39 -1.55 -2.55
C HIS A 41 10.96 -1.94 -3.92
N ALA A 42 11.53 -0.98 -4.65
CA ALA A 42 12.20 -1.23 -5.92
C ALA A 42 13.45 -2.13 -5.75
N ALA A 43 14.25 -1.88 -4.71
CA ALA A 43 15.44 -2.68 -4.39
C ALA A 43 15.07 -4.13 -4.08
N LEU A 44 14.03 -4.35 -3.28
CA LEU A 44 13.53 -5.69 -2.96
C LEU A 44 12.97 -6.42 -4.17
N ARG A 45 12.21 -5.72 -5.03
CA ARG A 45 11.68 -6.29 -6.27
C ARG A 45 12.82 -6.75 -7.18
N LEU A 46 13.85 -5.91 -7.37
CA LEU A 46 15.00 -6.26 -8.22
C LEU A 46 15.79 -7.43 -7.63
N ALA A 47 16.09 -7.39 -6.33
CA ALA A 47 16.79 -8.49 -5.66
C ALA A 47 16.02 -9.81 -5.77
N ALA A 48 14.70 -9.78 -5.58
CA ALA A 48 13.85 -10.96 -5.71
C ALA A 48 13.79 -11.47 -7.16
N LEU A 49 13.69 -10.58 -8.15
CA LEU A 49 13.69 -10.97 -9.58
C LEU A 49 15.00 -11.61 -10.01
N VAL A 50 16.14 -11.03 -9.60
CA VAL A 50 17.46 -11.62 -9.88
C VAL A 50 17.59 -12.98 -9.23
N SER A 51 17.18 -13.10 -7.96
CA SER A 51 17.21 -14.36 -7.24
C SER A 51 16.31 -15.41 -7.91
N ALA A 52 15.09 -15.03 -8.31
CA ALA A 52 14.15 -15.90 -9.00
C ALA A 52 14.66 -16.32 -10.38
N ALA A 53 15.40 -15.46 -11.10
CA ALA A 53 16.00 -15.80 -12.38
C ALA A 53 17.12 -16.83 -12.22
N ILE A 54 17.98 -16.67 -11.21
CA ILE A 54 19.06 -17.63 -10.91
C ILE A 54 18.47 -18.97 -10.50
N VAL A 55 17.53 -18.97 -9.53
CA VAL A 55 16.86 -20.20 -9.07
C VAL A 55 16.08 -20.85 -10.21
N GLY A 56 15.38 -20.06 -11.02
CA GLY A 56 14.66 -20.53 -12.19
C GLY A 56 15.56 -21.20 -13.22
N ALA A 57 16.72 -20.60 -13.53
CA ALA A 57 17.67 -21.18 -14.47
C ALA A 57 18.27 -22.49 -13.95
N VAL A 58 18.63 -22.55 -12.67
CA VAL A 58 19.19 -23.75 -12.05
C VAL A 58 18.16 -24.87 -12.00
N THR A 59 16.95 -24.58 -11.50
CA THR A 59 15.88 -25.59 -11.37
C THR A 59 15.31 -26.00 -12.73
N GLY A 60 15.17 -25.06 -13.67
CA GLY A 60 14.74 -25.34 -15.04
C GLY A 60 15.77 -26.17 -15.81
N GLY A 61 17.06 -25.89 -15.64
CA GLY A 61 18.14 -26.70 -16.18
C GLY A 61 18.14 -28.13 -15.60
N ALA A 62 17.94 -28.27 -14.29
CA ALA A 62 17.82 -29.58 -13.64
C ALA A 62 16.59 -30.35 -14.14
N LEU A 63 15.44 -29.69 -14.30
CA LEU A 63 14.23 -30.28 -14.86
C LEU A 63 14.43 -30.76 -16.31
N ALA A 64 15.09 -29.95 -17.14
CA ALA A 64 15.43 -30.34 -18.51
C ALA A 64 16.43 -31.53 -18.53
N PHE A 65 17.40 -31.54 -17.62
CA PHE A 65 18.38 -32.63 -17.55
C PHE A 65 17.76 -33.95 -17.09
N LEU A 66 16.87 -33.92 -16.09
CA LEU A 66 16.21 -35.11 -15.57
C LEU A 66 15.11 -35.61 -16.52
N GLY A 67 14.31 -34.69 -17.05
CA GLY A 67 13.21 -35.00 -17.97
C GLY A 67 13.66 -35.53 -19.33
N ARG A 68 14.94 -35.41 -19.69
CA ARG A 68 15.45 -35.82 -21.02
C ARG A 68 15.25 -37.31 -21.32
N ALA A 69 15.23 -38.16 -20.29
CA ALA A 69 15.10 -39.61 -20.45
C ALA A 69 13.64 -40.01 -20.74
N GLU A 70 12.69 -39.35 -20.09
CA GLU A 70 11.25 -39.67 -20.20
C GLU A 70 10.56 -38.90 -21.33
N LEU A 71 10.90 -37.62 -21.53
CA LEU A 71 10.21 -36.69 -22.45
C LEU A 71 10.98 -36.47 -23.77
N GLY A 72 12.17 -37.08 -23.90
CA GLY A 72 13.11 -36.75 -24.95
C GLY A 72 13.71 -35.35 -24.82
N LEU A 73 14.72 -35.04 -25.65
CA LEU A 73 15.46 -33.77 -25.56
C LEU A 73 14.57 -32.54 -25.77
N ILE A 74 13.69 -32.56 -26.77
CA ILE A 74 12.82 -31.43 -27.10
C ILE A 74 11.82 -31.19 -25.96
N GLY A 75 11.14 -32.23 -25.48
CA GLY A 75 10.15 -32.12 -24.41
C GLY A 75 10.76 -31.61 -23.10
N ALA A 76 11.95 -32.09 -22.76
CA ALA A 76 12.65 -31.67 -21.55
C ALA A 76 13.13 -30.21 -21.62
N LEU A 77 13.64 -29.77 -22.78
CA LEU A 77 14.02 -28.37 -22.99
C LEU A 77 12.83 -27.41 -22.94
N LEU A 78 11.67 -27.80 -23.49
CA LEU A 78 10.45 -27.00 -23.41
C LEU A 78 9.98 -26.85 -21.95
N LEU A 79 9.96 -27.95 -21.19
CA LEU A 79 9.56 -27.92 -19.78
C LEU A 79 10.52 -27.07 -18.93
N GLY A 80 11.83 -27.31 -19.05
CA GLY A 80 12.84 -26.56 -18.29
C GLY A 80 12.90 -25.09 -18.68
N GLY A 81 12.76 -24.78 -19.96
CA GLY A 81 12.67 -23.40 -20.46
C GLY A 81 11.43 -22.68 -19.95
N ALA A 82 10.25 -23.33 -20.02
CA ALA A 82 9.02 -22.78 -19.47
C ALA A 82 9.13 -22.50 -17.97
N TRP A 83 9.70 -23.44 -17.20
CA TRP A 83 9.92 -23.28 -15.76
C TRP A 83 10.87 -22.12 -15.42
N THR A 84 11.94 -21.97 -16.20
CA THR A 84 12.93 -20.89 -16.03
C THR A 84 12.30 -19.51 -16.15
N GLY A 85 11.34 -19.34 -17.07
CA GLY A 85 10.61 -18.08 -17.24
C GLY A 85 9.45 -17.90 -16.23
N ALA A 86 8.80 -18.99 -15.84
CA ALA A 86 7.64 -18.96 -14.96
C ALA A 86 7.96 -18.38 -13.58
N LEU A 87 9.11 -18.73 -12.99
CA LEU A 87 9.50 -18.27 -11.65
C LEU A 87 9.73 -16.75 -11.56
N PRO A 88 10.55 -16.11 -12.42
CA PRO A 88 10.65 -14.65 -12.49
C PRO A 88 9.32 -13.98 -12.82
N GLY A 89 8.53 -14.57 -13.73
CA GLY A 89 7.21 -14.07 -14.10
C GLY A 89 6.25 -14.01 -12.91
N ALA A 90 6.16 -15.11 -12.14
CA ALA A 90 5.35 -15.17 -10.92
C ALA A 90 5.84 -14.17 -9.86
N THR A 91 7.15 -14.02 -9.70
CA THR A 91 7.74 -13.05 -8.77
C THR A 91 7.38 -11.62 -9.17
N ALA A 92 7.50 -11.26 -10.46
CA ALA A 92 7.11 -9.96 -10.97
C ALA A 92 5.61 -9.68 -10.72
N ALA A 93 4.75 -10.67 -11.01
CA ALA A 93 3.33 -10.57 -10.78
C ALA A 93 3.00 -10.34 -9.29
N TYR A 94 3.67 -11.05 -8.38
CA TYR A 94 3.50 -10.86 -6.94
C TYR A 94 3.77 -9.43 -6.50
N PHE A 95 4.93 -8.84 -6.87
CA PHE A 95 5.26 -7.46 -6.49
C PHE A 95 4.31 -6.42 -7.09
N HIS A 96 3.70 -6.70 -8.25
CA HIS A 96 2.72 -5.81 -8.86
C HIS A 96 1.31 -5.94 -8.25
N LEU A 97 0.89 -7.15 -7.89
CA LEU A 97 -0.47 -7.43 -7.41
C LEU A 97 -0.61 -7.26 -5.89
N ALA A 98 0.41 -7.67 -5.12
CA ALA A 98 0.37 -7.61 -3.66
C ALA A 98 -0.03 -6.24 -3.07
N PRO A 99 0.57 -5.09 -3.48
CA PRO A 99 0.16 -3.80 -2.93
C PRO A 99 -1.27 -3.42 -3.34
N ARG A 100 -1.72 -3.80 -4.55
CA ARG A 100 -3.08 -3.52 -5.02
C ARG A 100 -4.12 -4.29 -4.22
N ILE A 101 -3.85 -5.58 -3.96
CA ILE A 101 -4.70 -6.43 -3.12
C ILE A 101 -4.75 -5.88 -1.69
N ALA A 102 -3.60 -5.51 -1.12
CA ALA A 102 -3.54 -4.93 0.22
C ALA A 102 -4.31 -3.61 0.34
N ALA A 103 -4.19 -2.71 -0.64
CA ALA A 103 -4.96 -1.47 -0.70
C ALA A 103 -6.48 -1.74 -0.83
N GLN A 104 -6.87 -2.71 -1.65
CA GLN A 104 -8.27 -3.09 -1.80
C GLN A 104 -8.87 -3.68 -0.52
N GLU A 105 -8.15 -4.58 0.16
CA GLU A 105 -8.57 -5.13 1.44
C GLU A 105 -8.70 -4.04 2.51
N ARG A 106 -7.75 -3.10 2.53
CA ARG A 106 -7.80 -1.95 3.43
C ARG A 106 -9.00 -1.05 3.12
N ARG A 107 -9.29 -0.79 1.84
CA ARG A 107 -10.50 -0.07 1.41
C ARG A 107 -11.77 -0.78 1.89
N HIS A 108 -11.89 -2.09 1.71
CA HIS A 108 -13.07 -2.84 2.15
C HIS A 108 -13.29 -2.73 3.66
N ARG A 109 -12.23 -2.86 4.45
CA ARG A 109 -12.30 -2.68 5.92
C ARG A 109 -12.68 -1.26 6.32
N LEU A 110 -12.22 -0.25 5.58
CA LEU A 110 -12.58 1.16 5.79
C LEU A 110 -14.05 1.41 5.46
N ASP A 111 -14.49 0.97 4.27
CA ASP A 111 -15.86 1.15 3.79
C ASP A 111 -16.89 0.44 4.69
N ALA A 112 -16.51 -0.66 5.35
CA ALA A 112 -17.39 -1.41 6.27
C ALA A 112 -17.83 -0.58 7.49
N GLY A 113 -16.92 0.22 8.07
CA GLY A 113 -17.20 1.08 9.21
C GLY A 113 -17.61 2.51 8.83
N LEU A 114 -17.61 2.83 7.54
CA LEU A 114 -17.73 4.20 7.07
C LEU A 114 -19.12 4.79 7.30
N ARG A 115 -20.19 4.06 6.95
CA ARG A 115 -21.56 4.56 7.09
C ARG A 115 -21.89 5.07 8.52
N PRO A 116 -21.68 4.29 9.60
CA PRO A 116 -21.95 4.79 10.95
C PRO A 116 -21.02 5.92 11.37
N ALA A 117 -19.76 5.95 10.90
CA ALA A 117 -18.84 7.06 11.16
C ALA A 117 -19.31 8.38 10.51
N LEU A 118 -19.80 8.31 9.27
CA LEU A 118 -20.36 9.46 8.55
C LEU A 118 -21.60 10.01 9.26
N ALA A 119 -22.48 9.13 9.73
CA ALA A 119 -23.67 9.53 10.47
C ALA A 119 -23.31 10.25 11.78
N TYR A 120 -22.31 9.74 12.51
CA TYR A 120 -21.79 10.38 13.72
C TYR A 120 -21.22 11.78 13.42
N ALA A 121 -20.37 11.88 12.40
CA ALA A 121 -19.77 13.16 12.02
C ALA A 121 -20.81 14.18 11.55
N ALA A 122 -21.82 13.76 10.78
CA ALA A 122 -22.91 14.64 10.35
C ALA A 122 -23.78 15.14 11.51
N ALA A 123 -24.05 14.26 12.49
CA ALA A 123 -24.82 14.63 13.68
C ALA A 123 -24.07 15.66 14.53
N LEU A 124 -22.77 15.46 14.76
CA LEU A 124 -21.95 16.41 15.52
C LEU A 124 -21.65 17.69 14.75
N GLY A 125 -21.45 17.62 13.43
CA GLY A 125 -21.26 18.79 12.59
C GLY A 125 -22.50 19.70 12.57
N SER A 126 -23.70 19.10 12.57
CA SER A 126 -24.96 19.84 12.74
C SER A 126 -25.10 20.52 14.11
N ALA A 127 -24.39 20.01 15.12
CA ALA A 127 -24.32 20.58 16.46
C ALA A 127 -23.13 21.54 16.63
N GLU A 128 -22.52 21.98 15.53
CA GLU A 128 -21.37 22.91 15.50
C GLU A 128 -20.16 22.44 16.32
N VAL A 129 -20.03 21.12 16.49
CA VAL A 129 -18.86 20.55 17.15
C VAL A 129 -17.62 20.74 16.27
N PRO A 130 -16.49 21.22 16.82
CA PRO A 130 -15.26 21.38 16.07
C PRO A 130 -14.80 20.09 15.37
N VAL A 131 -14.27 20.24 14.16
CA VAL A 131 -13.90 19.09 13.30
C VAL A 131 -12.85 18.20 13.98
N ASP A 132 -11.86 18.80 14.63
CA ASP A 132 -10.84 18.08 15.39
C ASP A 132 -11.45 17.21 16.51
N ALA A 133 -12.45 17.73 17.24
CA ALA A 133 -13.16 17.00 18.28
C ALA A 133 -14.00 15.84 17.69
N ILE A 134 -14.63 16.01 16.53
CA ILE A 134 -15.35 14.94 15.84
C ILE A 134 -14.42 13.78 15.47
N PHE A 135 -13.26 14.08 14.89
CA PHE A 135 -12.29 13.05 14.51
C PHE A 135 -11.64 12.39 15.73
N ARG A 136 -11.47 13.10 16.85
CA ARG A 136 -11.05 12.53 18.13
C ARG A 136 -12.09 11.54 18.67
N GLY A 137 -13.37 11.90 18.67
CA GLY A 137 -14.46 11.00 19.07
C GLY A 137 -14.57 9.75 18.18
N LEU A 138 -14.37 9.88 16.87
CA LEU A 138 -14.29 8.73 15.96
C LEU A 138 -13.10 7.81 16.31
N ALA A 139 -11.93 8.38 16.61
CA ALA A 139 -10.71 7.63 16.93
C ALA A 139 -10.84 6.81 18.23
N GLU A 140 -11.63 7.29 19.18
CA GLU A 140 -11.86 6.64 20.48
C GLU A 140 -12.73 5.38 20.40
N GLN A 141 -13.42 5.15 19.27
CA GLN A 141 -14.40 4.07 19.11
C GLN A 141 -14.03 3.06 17.99
N PRO A 142 -12.87 2.39 18.06
CA PRO A 142 -12.44 1.43 17.03
C PRO A 142 -13.31 0.19 16.94
N THR A 143 -14.04 -0.17 17.99
CA THR A 143 -15.01 -1.28 17.99
C THR A 143 -16.25 -0.98 17.16
N LEU A 144 -16.66 0.29 17.08
CA LEU A 144 -17.86 0.72 16.35
C LEU A 144 -17.55 1.07 14.89
N TYR A 145 -16.43 1.76 14.64
CA TYR A 145 -16.11 2.28 13.31
C TYR A 145 -14.94 1.56 12.62
N GLY A 146 -14.30 0.59 13.29
CA GLY A 146 -13.27 -0.26 12.68
C GLY A 146 -12.10 0.50 12.07
N GLU A 147 -11.84 0.29 10.79
CA GLU A 147 -10.74 0.97 10.08
C GLU A 147 -11.01 2.47 9.88
N ALA A 148 -12.27 2.93 9.91
CA ALA A 148 -12.60 4.36 9.85
C ALA A 148 -12.15 5.10 11.12
N ALA A 149 -12.36 4.51 12.31
CA ALA A 149 -11.79 5.02 13.56
C ALA A 149 -10.26 5.04 13.51
N ARG A 150 -9.63 4.00 12.94
CA ARG A 150 -8.17 3.97 12.79
C ARG A 150 -7.67 5.09 11.90
N GLU A 151 -8.38 5.40 10.80
CA GLU A 151 -8.01 6.50 9.90
C GLU A 151 -8.23 7.87 10.55
N ALA A 152 -9.33 8.03 11.30
CA ALA A 152 -9.55 9.21 12.13
C ALA A 152 -8.44 9.41 13.16
N GLY A 153 -8.00 8.35 13.83
CA GLY A 153 -6.86 8.39 14.75
C GLY A 153 -5.53 8.77 14.08
N ARG A 154 -5.36 8.51 12.78
CA ARG A 154 -4.18 9.01 12.06
C ARG A 154 -4.27 10.50 11.83
N ILE A 155 -5.45 11.00 11.46
CA ILE A 155 -5.68 12.45 11.30
C ILE A 155 -5.43 13.18 12.62
N VAL A 156 -5.99 12.68 13.73
CA VAL A 156 -5.77 13.24 15.07
C VAL A 156 -4.31 13.18 15.47
N ARG A 157 -3.58 12.11 15.12
CA ARG A 157 -2.14 12.04 15.36
C ARG A 157 -1.36 13.06 14.53
N ASP A 158 -1.76 13.26 13.28
CA ASP A 158 -1.12 14.22 12.37
C ASP A 158 -1.31 15.65 12.92
N THR A 159 -2.45 15.97 13.55
CA THR A 159 -2.66 17.25 14.24
C THR A 159 -1.92 17.34 15.58
N ASP A 160 -2.04 16.32 16.44
CA ASP A 160 -1.53 16.37 17.82
C ASP A 160 -0.01 16.25 17.91
N LEU A 161 0.60 15.38 17.08
CA LEU A 161 2.03 15.12 17.15
C LEU A 161 2.85 15.98 16.18
N LEU A 162 2.30 16.30 15.01
CA LEU A 162 3.01 17.05 13.97
C LEU A 162 2.61 18.54 13.95
N GLY A 163 1.64 18.95 14.78
CA GLY A 163 1.15 20.32 14.83
C GLY A 163 0.49 20.77 13.52
N GLN A 164 0.04 19.82 12.69
CA GLN A 164 -0.65 20.17 11.44
C GLN A 164 -2.02 20.75 11.73
N ASP A 165 -2.40 21.77 10.97
CA ASP A 165 -3.78 22.25 10.92
C ASP A 165 -4.72 21.10 10.49
N ILE A 166 -5.92 21.05 11.08
CA ILE A 166 -6.90 19.98 10.85
C ILE A 166 -7.30 19.90 9.37
N PHE A 167 -7.49 21.02 8.68
CA PHE A 167 -7.86 21.00 7.25
C PHE A 167 -6.71 20.57 6.35
N SER A 168 -5.47 20.85 6.77
CA SER A 168 -4.26 20.34 6.11
C SER A 168 -4.09 18.83 6.33
N ALA A 169 -4.34 18.34 7.54
CA ALA A 169 -4.32 16.91 7.86
C ALA A 169 -5.42 16.14 7.11
N LEU A 170 -6.63 16.71 6.99
CA LEU A 170 -7.73 16.14 6.20
C LEU A 170 -7.39 16.06 4.72
N ARG A 171 -6.79 17.11 4.13
CA ARG A 171 -6.29 17.09 2.75
C ARG A 171 -5.24 16.00 2.53
N ALA A 172 -4.25 15.92 3.44
CA ALA A 172 -3.24 14.87 3.37
C ALA A 172 -3.86 13.47 3.50
N ALA A 173 -4.87 13.30 4.36
CA ALA A 173 -5.59 12.05 4.53
C ALA A 173 -6.41 11.66 3.29
N ALA A 174 -7.06 12.63 2.64
CA ALA A 174 -7.80 12.43 1.39
C ALA A 174 -6.89 11.93 0.26
N LEU A 175 -5.65 12.44 0.18
CA LEU A 175 -4.69 12.02 -0.85
C LEU A 175 -4.11 10.60 -0.65
N ARG A 176 -4.13 10.07 0.57
CA ARG A 176 -3.54 8.75 0.90
C ARG A 176 -4.56 7.64 1.09
N THR A 177 -5.85 7.95 1.24
CA THR A 177 -6.87 6.93 1.52
C THR A 177 -7.11 6.04 0.29
N PRO A 178 -7.26 4.72 0.46
CA PRO A 178 -7.64 3.83 -0.64
C PRO A 178 -9.15 3.83 -0.93
N SER A 179 -9.98 4.49 -0.10
CA SER A 179 -11.44 4.56 -0.26
C SER A 179 -11.87 5.87 -0.92
N PRO A 180 -12.50 5.83 -2.11
CA PRO A 180 -13.09 7.01 -2.76
C PRO A 180 -14.19 7.66 -1.91
N ARG A 181 -15.00 6.86 -1.21
CA ARG A 181 -16.10 7.39 -0.38
C ARG A 181 -15.59 8.15 0.83
N PHE A 182 -14.53 7.64 1.46
CA PHE A 182 -13.88 8.35 2.55
C PHE A 182 -13.15 9.60 2.03
N GLN A 183 -12.50 9.50 0.87
CA GLN A 183 -11.88 10.67 0.22
C GLN A 183 -12.89 11.79 -0.03
N GLU A 184 -14.01 11.49 -0.68
CA GLU A 184 -15.11 12.43 -0.94
C GLU A 184 -15.64 13.07 0.36
N PHE A 185 -15.77 12.28 1.42
CA PHE A 185 -16.18 12.80 2.72
C PHE A 185 -15.18 13.81 3.30
N LEU A 186 -13.88 13.48 3.28
CA LEU A 186 -12.84 14.38 3.79
C LEU A 186 -12.76 15.67 2.96
N GLU A 187 -12.81 15.55 1.63
CA GLU A 187 -12.80 16.69 0.70
C GLU A 187 -14.02 17.59 0.92
N GLY A 188 -15.20 17.00 1.17
CA GLY A 188 -16.42 17.75 1.51
C GLY A 188 -16.27 18.60 2.77
N ILE A 189 -15.67 18.05 3.83
CA ILE A 189 -15.40 18.81 5.06
C ILE A 189 -14.44 19.97 4.80
N VAL A 190 -13.38 19.73 4.02
CA VAL A 190 -12.40 20.77 3.70
C VAL A 190 -13.02 21.89 2.86
N HIS A 191 -13.94 21.55 1.95
CA HIS A 191 -14.65 22.52 1.14
C HIS A 191 -15.59 23.40 2.01
N ASP A 192 -16.44 22.79 2.85
CA ASP A 192 -17.37 23.50 3.74
C ASP A 192 -16.63 24.39 4.75
N GLY A 193 -15.53 23.92 5.33
CA GLY A 193 -14.71 24.73 6.24
C GLY A 193 -14.14 26.00 5.58
N ARG A 194 -13.83 25.92 4.27
CA ARG A 194 -13.34 27.08 3.51
C ARG A 194 -14.44 28.09 3.24
N GLU A 195 -15.66 27.65 2.95
CA GLU A 195 -16.81 28.54 2.78
C GLU A 195 -17.16 29.28 4.07
N ARG A 196 -16.98 28.63 5.22
CA ARG A 196 -17.20 29.22 6.55
C ARG A 196 -16.04 30.10 7.05
N GLY A 197 -14.95 30.22 6.30
CA GLY A 197 -13.78 31.05 6.66
C GLY A 197 -12.96 30.52 7.84
N ILE A 198 -13.03 29.21 8.13
CA ILE A 198 -12.35 28.56 9.26
C ILE A 198 -11.21 27.62 8.83
N ALA A 199 -10.86 27.56 7.54
CA ALA A 199 -9.90 26.64 6.93
C ALA A 199 -8.71 27.29 6.21
#